data_AF-A0AAU6U248-F1
#
_entry.id   AF-A0AAU6U248-F1
#
_cell.length_a   1.000
_cell.length_b   1.000
_cell.length_c   1.000
_cell.angle_alpha   90.00
_cell.angle_beta   90.00
_cell.angle_gamma   90.00
#
_symmetry.space_group_name_H-M   'P 1'
#
loop_
_entity.id
_entity.type
_entity.pdbx_description
1 polymer ?
#
loop_
_entity_poly.entity_id
_entity_poly.type
_entity_poly.pdbx_seq_one_letter_code
_entity_poly.pdbx_strand_id
1 'polypeptide(L)'
;MARYQFFSIPASNRQQYTFIDMASPTFLTEKEALLAQGFEVQEDFIDAASRSEAVEKYKSNFLYVADEMGKSDSGYAAAIALMEVGKGLLGGKTR
;
A
#
# COMPACT_ATOMS: atom_id res chain seq x y z
N MET A 1 11.44 -8.72 15.96
CA MET A 1 10.81 -7.87 14.94
C MET A 1 9.44 -7.50 15.44
N ALA A 2 8.96 -6.30 15.15
CA ALA A 2 7.62 -5.87 15.54
C ALA A 2 6.63 -6.32 14.48
N ARG A 3 5.41 -6.66 14.90
CA ARG A 3 4.33 -7.08 14.02
C ARG A 3 3.35 -5.93 13.86
N TYR A 4 3.09 -5.57 12.61
CA TYR A 4 2.17 -4.49 12.28
C TYR A 4 0.94 -5.08 11.59
N GLN A 5 -0.22 -4.85 12.18
CA GLN A 5 -1.49 -5.20 11.57
C GLN A 5 -1.93 -4.04 10.67
N PHE A 6 -2.12 -4.31 9.39
CA PHE A 6 -2.64 -3.34 8.45
C PHE A 6 -4.16 -3.43 8.32
N PHE A 7 -4.75 -2.28 8.07
CA PHE A 7 -6.18 -2.08 7.90
C PHE A 7 -6.40 -1.25 6.65
N SER A 8 -7.42 -1.58 5.85
CA SER A 8 -7.76 -0.79 4.66
C SER A 8 -9.27 -0.74 4.43
N ILE A 9 -9.72 0.32 3.77
CA ILE A 9 -11.11 0.41 3.29
C ILE A 9 -11.24 -0.45 2.02
N PRO A 10 -12.18 -1.41 1.96
CA PRO A 10 -12.33 -2.33 0.81
C PRO A 10 -12.54 -1.60 -0.52
N ALA A 11 -13.35 -0.54 -0.51
CA ALA A 11 -13.68 0.23 -1.71
C ALA A 11 -12.52 1.11 -2.22
N SER A 12 -11.47 1.29 -1.43
CA SER A 12 -10.39 2.25 -1.73
C SER A 12 -9.19 1.61 -2.41
N ASN A 13 -9.29 0.34 -2.82
CA ASN A 13 -8.21 -0.40 -3.48
C ASN A 13 -6.87 -0.30 -2.73
N ARG A 14 -6.92 -0.42 -1.40
CA ARG A 14 -5.79 -0.29 -0.46
C ARG A 14 -5.05 1.07 -0.49
N GLN A 15 -5.63 2.11 -1.09
CA GLN A 15 -5.10 3.48 -1.06
C GLN A 15 -5.33 4.17 0.29
N GLN A 16 -6.47 3.88 0.92
CA GLN A 16 -6.78 4.35 2.28
C GLN A 16 -6.49 3.22 3.26
N TYR A 17 -5.31 3.29 3.87
CA TYR A 17 -4.84 2.29 4.83
C TYR A 17 -4.30 2.96 6.09
N THR A 18 -4.29 2.18 7.16
CA THR A 18 -3.59 2.50 8.41
C THR A 18 -3.00 1.23 9.00
N PHE A 19 -2.14 1.35 10.00
CA PHE A 19 -1.52 0.23 10.67
C PHE A 19 -1.40 0.47 12.17
N ILE A 20 -1.49 -0.62 12.93
CA ILE A 20 -1.30 -0.60 14.39
C ILE A 20 -0.20 -1.61 14.73
N ASP A 21 0.68 -1.22 15.65
CA ASP A 21 1.65 -2.13 16.25
C ASP A 21 0.93 -3.14 17.16
N MET A 22 1.10 -4.43 16.89
CA MET A 22 0.42 -5.49 17.64
C MET A 22 0.95 -5.66 19.07
N ALA A 23 2.13 -5.12 19.39
CA ALA A 23 2.67 -5.11 20.74
C ALA A 23 2.20 -3.88 21.54
N SER A 24 1.46 -2.94 20.91
CA SER A 24 0.89 -1.78 21.58
C SER A 24 -0.18 -2.22 22.58
N PRO A 25 -0.17 -1.69 23.83
CA PRO A 25 -1.21 -2.00 24.82
C PRO A 25 -2.60 -1.51 24.39
N THR A 26 -2.66 -0.56 23.46
CA THR A 26 -3.91 -0.01 22.89
C THR A 26 -4.39 -0.74 21.65
N PHE A 27 -3.71 -1.82 21.22
CA PHE A 27 -3.99 -2.54 19.98
C PHE A 27 -5.47 -2.93 19.81
N LEU A 28 -6.08 -3.51 20.85
CA LEU A 28 -7.47 -3.95 20.79
C LEU A 28 -8.43 -2.77 20.63
N THR A 29 -8.25 -1.73 21.44
CA THR A 29 -9.10 -0.52 21.41
C THR A 29 -8.99 0.20 20.07
N GLU A 30 -7.78 0.37 19.55
CA GLU A 30 -7.55 1.00 18.25
C GLU A 30 -8.14 0.14 17.11
N LYS A 31 -7.96 -1.19 17.17
CA LYS A 31 -8.56 -2.13 16.21
C LYS A 31 -10.08 -2.00 16.18
N GLU A 32 -10.75 -2.03 17.33
CA GLU A 32 -12.21 -1.88 17.41
C GLU A 32 -12.68 -0.54 16.84
N ALA A 33 -11.95 0.54 17.14
CA ALA A 33 -12.25 1.86 16.57
C ALA A 33 -12.11 1.89 15.04
N LEU A 34 -11.12 1.21 14.48
CA LEU A 34 -10.94 1.11 13.02
C LEU A 34 -12.03 0.27 12.36
N LEU A 35 -12.38 -0.88 12.96
CA LEU A 35 -13.47 -1.72 12.47
C LEU A 35 -14.81 -0.96 12.48
N ALA A 36 -15.08 -0.17 13.52
CA ALA A 36 -16.28 0.67 13.61
C ALA A 36 -16.31 1.80 12.56
N GLN A 37 -15.14 2.25 12.08
CA GLN A 37 -15.02 3.23 10.99
C GLN A 37 -15.16 2.59 9.59
N GLY A 38 -15.33 1.27 9.51
CA GLY A 38 -15.44 0.54 8.25
C GLY A 38 -14.11 0.13 7.63
N PHE A 39 -13.01 0.19 8.39
CA PHE A 39 -11.78 -0.46 7.99
C PHE A 39 -11.89 -1.97 8.15
N GLU A 40 -11.27 -2.70 7.24
CA GLU A 40 -11.13 -4.15 7.33
C GLU A 40 -9.70 -4.52 7.66
N VAL A 41 -9.55 -5.57 8.48
CA VAL A 41 -8.24 -6.18 8.76
C VAL A 41 -7.73 -6.80 7.47
N GLN A 42 -6.47 -6.51 7.14
CA GLN A 42 -5.77 -7.25 6.09
C GLN A 42 -5.36 -8.61 6.67
N GLU A 43 -5.64 -9.69 5.96
CA GLU A 43 -5.54 -11.07 6.47
C GLU A 43 -4.15 -11.45 7.00
N ASP A 44 -3.09 -10.76 6.57
CA ASP A 44 -1.71 -11.03 6.97
C ASP A 44 -1.09 -9.82 7.72
N PHE A 45 -0.27 -10.11 8.74
CA PHE A 45 0.49 -9.11 9.48
C PHE A 45 1.90 -8.96 8.91
N ILE A 46 2.46 -7.76 8.98
CA ILE A 46 3.80 -7.50 8.46
C ILE A 46 4.80 -7.48 9.61
N ASP A 47 5.72 -8.45 9.60
CA ASP A 47 6.92 -8.41 10.44
C ASP A 47 7.91 -7.38 9.88
N ALA A 48 8.26 -6.38 10.69
CA ALA A 48 9.23 -5.36 10.32
C ALA A 48 10.08 -4.90 11.52
N ALA A 49 11.30 -4.43 11.22
CA ALA A 49 12.16 -3.83 12.24
C ALA A 49 11.71 -2.43 12.67
N SER A 50 10.92 -1.74 11.84
CA SER A 50 10.45 -0.37 12.08
C SER A 50 9.16 -0.08 11.32
N ARG A 51 8.43 0.95 11.74
CA ARG A 51 7.18 1.40 11.08
C ARG A 51 7.39 1.71 9.59
N SER A 52 8.50 2.37 9.25
CA SER A 52 8.84 2.69 7.85
C SER A 52 9.01 1.42 7.01
N GLU A 53 9.75 0.43 7.53
CA GLU A 53 9.94 -0.86 6.85
C GLU A 53 8.61 -1.61 6.68
N ALA A 54 7.70 -1.53 7.66
CA ALA A 54 6.37 -2.13 7.56
C ALA A 54 5.55 -1.51 6.41
N VAL A 55 5.61 -0.18 6.27
CA VAL A 55 4.94 0.55 5.18
C VAL A 55 5.56 0.23 3.83
N GLU A 56 6.88 0.11 3.73
CA GLU A 56 7.56 -0.28 2.50
C GLU A 56 7.18 -1.70 2.07
N LYS A 57 7.16 -2.66 3.01
CA LYS A 57 6.68 -4.03 2.75
C LYS A 57 5.21 -4.05 2.36
N TYR A 58 4.35 -3.25 3.00
CA TYR A 58 2.93 -3.14 2.65
C TYR A 58 2.73 -2.66 1.20
N LYS A 59 3.44 -1.58 0.82
CA LYS A 59 3.40 -1.03 -0.54
C LYS A 59 3.99 -1.99 -1.57
N SER A 60 5.07 -2.68 -1.24
CA SER A 60 5.70 -3.64 -2.15
C SER A 60 4.82 -4.87 -2.37
N ASN A 61 4.13 -5.36 -1.33
CA ASN A 61 3.17 -6.45 -1.46
C ASN A 61 1.93 -6.02 -2.28
N PHE A 62 1.53 -4.75 -2.15
CA PHE A 62 0.50 -4.16 -3.01
C PHE A 62 0.92 -4.09 -4.48
N LEU A 63 2.17 -3.72 -4.77
CA LEU A 63 2.68 -3.64 -6.14
C LEU A 63 2.59 -4.98 -6.88
N TYR A 64 2.81 -6.08 -6.16
CA TYR A 64 2.67 -7.44 -6.71
C TYR A 64 1.22 -7.79 -7.05
N VAL A 65 0.28 -7.53 -6.12
CA VAL A 65 -1.16 -7.77 -6.34
C VAL A 65 -1.72 -6.86 -7.45
N ALA A 66 -1.27 -5.61 -7.52
CA ALA A 66 -1.67 -4.67 -8.55
C ALA A 66 -1.09 -5.02 -9.94
N ASP A 67 0.12 -5.60 -10.02
CA ASP A 67 0.67 -6.11 -11.29
C ASP A 67 -0.10 -7.32 -11.81
N GLU A 68 -0.56 -8.21 -10.91
CA GLU A 68 -1.42 -9.34 -11.28
C GLU A 68 -2.84 -8.91 -11.68
N MET A 69 -3.45 -7.93 -11.00
CA MET A 69 -4.74 -7.36 -11.42
C MET A 69 -4.64 -6.46 -12.67
N GLY A 70 -3.53 -5.75 -12.84
CA GLY A 70 -3.28 -4.83 -13.96
C GLY A 70 -3.08 -5.54 -15.30
N LYS A 71 -2.83 -6.86 -15.31
CA LYS A 71 -2.92 -7.68 -16.53
C LYS A 71 -4.37 -7.85 -17.02
N SER A 72 -5.38 -7.58 -16.20
CA SER A 72 -6.80 -7.66 -16.59
C SER A 72 -7.49 -6.30 -16.74
N ASP A 73 -6.93 -5.20 -16.23
CA ASP A 73 -7.55 -3.87 -16.34
C ASP A 73 -6.66 -2.87 -17.10
N SER A 74 -7.09 -2.56 -18.31
CA SER A 74 -6.44 -1.71 -19.33
C SER A 74 -6.12 -0.26 -18.91
N GLY A 75 -6.44 0.16 -17.68
CA GLY A 75 -6.16 1.51 -17.18
C GLY A 75 -4.70 1.78 -16.79
N TYR A 76 -3.95 0.77 -16.36
CA TYR A 76 -2.58 0.97 -15.84
C TYR A 76 -1.54 1.17 -16.96
N ALA A 77 -1.78 0.59 -18.15
CA ALA A 77 -0.95 0.80 -19.33
C ALA A 77 -0.89 2.29 -19.75
N ALA A 78 -1.97 3.05 -19.53
CA ALA A 78 -2.02 4.48 -19.85
C ALA A 78 -1.13 5.32 -18.91
N ALA A 79 -1.04 4.96 -17.63
CA ALA A 79 -0.23 5.69 -16.66
C ALA A 79 1.29 5.49 -16.91
N ILE A 80 1.70 4.28 -17.27
CA ILE A 80 3.10 3.99 -17.63
C ILE A 80 3.48 4.61 -18.98
N ALA A 81 2.59 4.59 -19.97
CA ALA A 81 2.81 5.25 -21.26
C ALA A 81 3.03 6.77 -21.11
N LEU A 82 2.29 7.44 -20.22
CA LEU A 82 2.49 8.87 -19.94
C LEU A 82 3.82 9.17 -19.25
N MET A 83 4.33 8.28 -18.38
CA MET A 83 5.63 8.45 -17.72
C MET A 83 6.81 8.26 -18.67
N GLU A 84 6.74 7.29 -19.60
CA GLU A 84 7.77 7.05 -20.62
C GLU A 84 7.87 8.20 -21.62
N VAL A 85 6.73 8.75 -22.08
CA VAL A 85 6.72 9.93 -22.97
C VAL A 85 7.29 11.17 -22.28
N GLY A 86 7.02 11.35 -20.97
CA GLY A 86 7.54 12.47 -20.18
C GLY A 86 9.07 12.47 -20.05
N LYS A 87 9.71 11.29 -19.99
CA LYS A 87 11.18 11.19 -19.95
C LYS A 87 11.85 11.41 -21.30
N GLY A 88 11.18 11.11 -22.42
CA GLY A 88 11.70 11.37 -23.76
C GLY A 88 11.77 12.87 -24.13
N LEU A 89 10.88 13.69 -23.56
CA LEU A 89 10.78 15.13 -23.90
C LEU A 89 11.73 16.03 -23.11
N LEU A 90 12.23 15.60 -21.94
CA LEU A 90 13.10 16.41 -21.07
C LEU A 90 14.60 16.08 -21.19
N GLY A 91 14.99 15.11 -22.02
CA GLY A 91 16.39 14.71 -22.25
C GLY A 91 17.12 15.49 -23.36
N GLY A 92 16.52 16.53 -23.92
CA GLY A 92 17.06 17.27 -25.07
C GLY A 92 17.86 18.52 -24.72
N LYS A 93 18.92 18.42 -23.91
CA LYS A 93 20.02 19.41 -23.94
C LYS A 93 21.31 18.87 -23.35
N THR A 94 22.11 18.24 -24.20
CA THR A 94 23.57 18.26 -24.07
C THR A 94 24.14 18.43 -25.47
N ARG A 95 24.39 19.69 -25.83
CA ARG A 95 25.50 20.16 -26.66
C ARG A 95 25.54 21.68 -26.60
#